data_AF-A0AB36YC99-F1
#
_entry.id   AF-A0AB36YC99-F1
#
_cell.length_a   1.000
_cell.length_b   1.000
_cell.length_c   1.000
_cell.angle_alpha   90.00
_cell.angle_beta   90.00
_cell.angle_gamma   90.00
#
_symmetry.space_group_name_H-M   'P 1'
#
loop_
_entity.id
_entity.type
_entity.pdbx_description
1 polymer ?
#
loop_
_entity_poly.entity_id
_entity_poly.type
_entity_poly.pdbx_seq_one_letter_code
_entity_poly.pdbx_strand_id
1 'polypeptide(L)'
;MNPAEFLQNAQDFLPILLQGAWVTIQITVLSFLLSSAIGLVLALLKLSPIRVLSWTASTIINVIRGLPIIVQLFYIYFVLPDMGVHLTAFYAGVIGMGIAYSAYQAENFRTGIIAVEQGQREAAEALGMRSALMMRRVILPQAFRIALPPYGNTLVMMLKDSSLVSTITVAEMTRQGQLIASSTFQNMTVYTLVALLYLLMSLPLVYGLRRMEQHLGRRKKA
;
A
#
# COMPACT_ATOMS: atom_id res chain seq x y z
N MET A 1 16.11 -33.37 -2.39
CA MET A 1 16.48 -32.44 -1.30
C MET A 1 16.78 -33.29 -0.07
N ASN A 2 17.99 -33.21 0.47
CA ASN A 2 18.27 -33.79 1.78
C ASN A 2 17.71 -32.82 2.84
N PRO A 3 16.76 -33.23 3.71
CA PRO A 3 16.18 -32.35 4.72
C PRO A 3 17.23 -31.71 5.65
N ALA A 4 18.32 -32.43 5.94
CA ALA A 4 19.41 -31.92 6.77
C ALA A 4 20.16 -30.75 6.09
N GLU A 5 20.42 -30.87 4.79
CA GLU A 5 21.08 -29.84 3.99
C GLU A 5 20.21 -28.58 3.89
N PHE A 6 18.90 -28.73 3.71
CA PHE A 6 17.98 -27.60 3.74
C PHE A 6 18.01 -26.87 5.08
N LEU A 7 17.97 -27.60 6.20
CA LEU A 7 17.99 -27.00 7.53
C LEU A 7 19.29 -26.24 7.82
N GLN A 8 20.43 -26.80 7.42
CA GLN A 8 21.73 -26.14 7.58
C GLN A 8 21.79 -24.84 6.77
N ASN A 9 21.47 -24.91 5.49
CA ASN A 9 21.45 -23.74 4.62
C ASN A 9 20.42 -22.68 5.10
N ALA A 10 19.28 -23.12 5.64
CA ALA A 10 18.30 -22.21 6.22
C ALA A 10 18.84 -21.48 7.45
N GLN A 11 19.64 -22.13 8.31
CA GLN A 11 20.28 -21.45 9.44
C GLN A 11 21.23 -20.34 9.00
N ASP A 12 21.97 -20.56 7.90
CA ASP A 12 22.91 -19.59 7.37
C ASP A 12 22.21 -18.41 6.67
N PHE A 13 21.13 -18.68 5.93
CA PHE A 13 20.46 -17.66 5.10
C PHE A 13 19.43 -16.84 5.86
N LEU A 14 18.77 -17.42 6.88
CA LEU A 14 17.66 -16.80 7.58
C LEU A 14 18.02 -15.44 8.22
N PRO A 15 19.18 -15.25 8.89
CA PRO A 15 19.55 -13.95 9.45
C PRO A 15 19.62 -12.83 8.40
N ILE A 16 20.16 -13.13 7.22
CA ILE A 16 20.28 -12.16 6.11
C ILE A 16 18.89 -11.85 5.53
N LEU A 17 18.06 -12.88 5.34
CA LEU A 17 16.69 -12.70 4.87
C LEU A 17 15.83 -11.91 5.86
N LEU A 18 16.05 -12.05 7.17
CA LEU A 18 15.36 -11.26 8.20
C LEU A 18 15.77 -9.78 8.17
N GLN A 19 17.03 -9.46 7.84
CA GLN A 19 17.43 -8.08 7.58
C GLN A 19 16.70 -7.51 6.35
N GLY A 20 16.58 -8.31 5.28
CA GLY A 20 15.78 -7.94 4.12
C GLY A 20 14.30 -7.74 4.47
N ALA A 21 13.73 -8.60 5.31
CA ALA A 21 12.35 -8.49 5.79
C ALA A 21 12.13 -7.21 6.61
N TRP A 22 13.11 -6.80 7.42
CA TRP A 22 13.05 -5.52 8.12
C TRP A 22 12.98 -4.33 7.17
N VAL A 23 13.81 -4.33 6.11
CA VAL A 23 13.75 -3.31 5.06
C VAL A 23 12.41 -3.33 4.32
N THR A 24 11.88 -4.52 4.00
CA THR A 24 10.54 -4.70 3.42
C THR A 24 9.46 -4.03 4.28
N ILE A 25 9.49 -4.22 5.60
CA ILE A 25 8.55 -3.60 6.54
C ILE A 25 8.70 -2.07 6.53
N GLN A 26 9.93 -1.56 6.58
CA GLN A 26 10.19 -0.11 6.55
C GLN A 26 9.62 0.54 5.28
N ILE A 27 9.89 -0.05 4.11
CA ILE A 27 9.37 0.46 2.84
C ILE A 27 7.85 0.42 2.84
N THR A 28 7.26 -0.70 3.25
CA THR A 28 5.81 -0.86 3.30
C THR A 28 5.17 0.20 4.19
N VAL A 29 5.65 0.38 5.41
CA VAL A 29 5.07 1.34 6.37
C VAL A 29 5.23 2.78 5.88
N LEU A 30 6.43 3.17 5.45
CA LEU A 30 6.67 4.55 4.99
C LEU A 30 5.89 4.88 3.71
N SER A 31 5.85 3.95 2.74
CA SER A 31 5.08 4.11 1.51
C SER A 31 3.58 4.14 1.80
N PHE A 32 3.11 3.35 2.77
CA PHE A 32 1.71 3.33 3.15
C PHE A 32 1.28 4.65 3.82
N LEU A 33 2.11 5.21 4.70
CA LEU A 33 1.86 6.52 5.30
C LEU A 33 1.86 7.63 4.25
N LEU A 34 2.85 7.63 3.34
CA LEU A 34 2.94 8.60 2.25
C LEU A 34 1.76 8.51 1.30
N SER A 35 1.41 7.30 0.86
CA SER A 35 0.27 7.06 -0.03
C SER A 35 -1.06 7.44 0.60
N SER A 36 -1.21 7.24 1.92
CA SER A 36 -2.41 7.64 2.66
C SER A 36 -2.53 9.17 2.75
N ALA A 37 -1.43 9.87 3.00
CA ALA A 37 -1.42 11.34 3.02
C ALA A 37 -1.75 11.93 1.64
N ILE A 38 -1.03 11.51 0.60
CA ILE A 38 -1.26 11.98 -0.77
C ILE A 38 -2.65 11.56 -1.27
N GLY A 39 -3.04 10.31 -1.00
CA GLY A 39 -4.34 9.76 -1.40
C GLY A 39 -5.51 10.50 -0.77
N LEU A 40 -5.39 10.92 0.50
CA LEU A 40 -6.41 11.72 1.16
C LEU A 40 -6.57 13.08 0.49
N VAL A 41 -5.46 13.76 0.19
CA VAL A 41 -5.48 15.04 -0.53
C VAL A 41 -6.13 14.88 -1.91
N LEU A 42 -5.73 13.87 -2.68
CA LEU A 42 -6.30 13.60 -4.00
C LEU A 42 -7.80 13.26 -3.93
N ALA A 43 -8.23 12.49 -2.92
CA ALA A 43 -9.65 12.18 -2.72
C ALA A 43 -10.48 13.44 -2.43
N LEU A 44 -9.98 14.33 -1.57
CA LEU A 44 -10.65 15.59 -1.24
C LEU A 44 -10.73 16.52 -2.45
N LEU A 45 -9.64 16.65 -3.22
CA LEU A 45 -9.63 17.43 -4.46
C LEU A 45 -10.61 16.86 -5.49
N LYS A 46 -10.66 15.53 -5.63
CA LYS A 46 -11.59 14.84 -6.53
C LYS A 46 -13.07 15.05 -6.14
N LEU A 47 -13.36 15.13 -4.85
CA LEU A 47 -14.69 15.40 -4.31
C LEU A 47 -15.05 16.90 -4.29
N SER A 48 -14.13 17.79 -4.67
CA SER A 48 -14.36 19.23 -4.67
C SER A 48 -15.49 19.62 -5.63
N PRO A 49 -16.36 20.58 -5.25
CA PRO A 49 -17.34 21.15 -6.19
C PRO A 49 -16.68 21.96 -7.32
N ILE A 50 -15.41 22.37 -7.15
CA ILE A 50 -14.66 23.10 -8.17
C ILE A 50 -14.23 22.10 -9.25
N ARG A 51 -14.88 22.20 -10.43
CA ARG A 51 -14.69 21.27 -11.55
C ARG A 51 -13.23 21.11 -11.97
N VAL A 52 -12.44 22.20 -11.96
CA VAL A 52 -11.01 22.17 -12.30
C VAL A 52 -10.24 21.28 -11.33
N LEU A 53 -10.42 21.45 -10.02
CA LEU A 53 -9.75 20.63 -9.00
C LEU A 53 -10.15 19.15 -9.12
N SER A 54 -11.44 18.90 -9.30
CA SER A 54 -11.96 17.53 -9.42
C SER A 54 -11.42 16.83 -10.67
N TRP A 55 -11.38 17.53 -11.81
CA TRP A 55 -10.84 17.02 -13.06
C TRP A 55 -9.34 16.77 -12.97
N THR A 56 -8.55 17.73 -12.47
CA THR A 56 -7.09 17.58 -12.31
C THR A 56 -6.74 16.40 -11.42
N ALA A 57 -7.39 16.27 -10.25
CA ALA A 57 -7.16 15.13 -9.36
C ALA A 57 -7.55 13.80 -10.02
N SER A 58 -8.67 13.78 -10.77
CA SER A 58 -9.09 12.59 -11.51
C SER A 58 -8.08 12.18 -12.58
N THR A 59 -7.54 13.15 -13.32
CA THR A 59 -6.49 12.91 -14.33
C THR A 59 -5.23 12.35 -13.68
N ILE A 60 -4.74 12.96 -12.59
CA ILE A 60 -3.57 12.47 -11.85
C ILE A 60 -3.77 11.02 -11.39
N ILE A 61 -4.91 10.72 -10.77
CA ILE A 61 -5.25 9.37 -10.31
C ILE A 61 -5.28 8.37 -11.49
N ASN A 62 -5.92 8.75 -12.59
CA ASN A 62 -6.05 7.89 -13.76
C ASN A 62 -4.70 7.62 -14.44
N VAL A 63 -3.83 8.62 -14.53
CA VAL A 63 -2.46 8.47 -15.08
C VAL A 63 -1.63 7.55 -14.19
N ILE A 64 -1.60 7.78 -12.88
CA ILE A 64 -0.83 6.94 -11.95
C ILE A 64 -1.31 5.48 -12.01
N ARG A 65 -2.62 5.24 -12.05
CA ARG A 65 -3.20 3.88 -12.14
C ARG A 65 -3.04 3.26 -13.54
N GLY A 66 -2.86 4.07 -14.57
CA GLY A 66 -2.61 3.62 -15.94
C GLY A 66 -1.17 3.16 -16.18
N LEU A 67 -0.22 3.58 -15.32
CA LEU A 67 1.19 3.21 -15.43
C LEU A 67 1.54 2.02 -14.53
N PRO A 68 2.27 1.00 -15.03
CA PRO A 68 2.78 -0.07 -14.18
C PRO A 68 3.68 0.50 -13.06
N ILE A 69 3.54 -0.03 -11.84
CA ILE A 69 4.30 0.42 -10.66
C ILE A 69 5.81 0.33 -10.92
N ILE A 70 6.27 -0.76 -11.54
CA ILE A 70 7.68 -0.95 -11.88
C ILE A 70 8.21 0.16 -12.83
N VAL A 71 7.40 0.62 -13.78
CA VAL A 71 7.78 1.71 -14.68
C VAL A 71 7.91 3.03 -13.91
N GLN A 72 7.02 3.29 -12.95
CA GLN A 72 7.12 4.45 -12.07
C GLN A 72 8.39 4.41 -11.23
N LEU A 73 8.75 3.25 -10.67
CA LEU A 73 9.99 3.04 -9.92
C LEU A 73 11.22 3.29 -10.79
N PHE A 74 11.24 2.79 -12.02
CA PHE A 74 12.33 3.01 -12.97
C PHE A 74 12.49 4.48 -13.33
N TYR A 75 11.38 5.19 -13.56
CA TYR A 75 11.45 6.61 -13.85
C TYR A 75 12.03 7.40 -12.66
N ILE A 76 11.60 7.07 -11.45
CA ILE A 76 12.07 7.75 -10.24
C ILE A 76 13.54 7.45 -9.93
N TYR A 77 14.00 6.22 -10.15
CA TYR A 77 15.36 5.85 -9.79
C TYR A 77 16.38 6.06 -10.90
N PHE A 78 16.01 5.81 -12.16
CA PHE A 78 16.95 5.87 -13.29
C PHE A 78 16.82 7.15 -14.13
N VAL A 79 15.65 7.79 -14.19
CA VAL A 79 15.43 8.96 -15.08
C VAL A 79 15.50 10.29 -14.33
N LEU A 80 14.94 10.40 -13.11
CA LEU A 80 15.04 11.62 -12.29
C LEU A 80 16.48 12.13 -12.04
N PRO A 81 17.51 11.26 -11.89
CA PRO A 81 18.89 11.71 -11.80
C PRO A 81 19.35 12.59 -12.98
N ASP A 82 18.90 12.30 -14.20
CA ASP A 82 19.23 13.09 -15.40
C ASP A 82 18.59 14.50 -15.35
N MET A 83 17.58 14.67 -14.50
CA MET A 83 16.92 15.94 -14.20
C MET A 83 17.53 16.64 -12.95
N GLY A 84 18.63 16.10 -12.40
CA GLY A 84 19.33 16.65 -11.24
C GLY A 84 18.78 16.21 -9.88
N VAL A 85 17.84 15.26 -9.84
CA VAL A 85 17.26 14.75 -8.59
C VAL A 85 17.79 13.36 -8.29
N HIS A 86 18.74 13.27 -7.35
CA HIS A 86 19.35 12.01 -6.95
C HIS A 86 18.72 11.49 -5.66
N LEU A 87 18.15 10.29 -5.72
CA LEU A 87 17.58 9.60 -4.57
C LEU A 87 18.35 8.30 -4.33
N THR A 88 18.58 7.96 -3.06
CA THR A 88 19.00 6.59 -2.72
C THR A 88 17.91 5.60 -3.16
N ALA A 89 18.28 4.37 -3.49
CA ALA A 89 17.34 3.33 -3.88
C ALA A 89 16.18 3.17 -2.88
N PHE A 90 16.48 3.24 -1.57
CA PHE A 90 15.48 3.14 -0.51
C PHE A 90 14.43 4.25 -0.61
N TYR A 91 14.86 5.52 -0.70
CA TYR A 91 13.93 6.65 -0.81
C TYR A 91 13.20 6.66 -2.16
N ALA A 92 13.84 6.28 -3.26
CA ALA A 92 13.19 6.10 -4.55
C ALA A 92 12.07 5.04 -4.47
N GLY A 93 12.33 3.93 -3.78
CA GLY A 93 11.33 2.90 -3.48
C GLY A 93 10.16 3.41 -2.65
N VAL A 94 10.45 4.11 -1.54
CA VAL A 94 9.40 4.68 -0.67
C VAL A 94 8.52 5.70 -1.41
N ILE A 95 9.14 6.61 -2.16
CA ILE A 95 8.42 7.65 -2.91
C ILE A 95 7.63 7.03 -4.07
N GLY A 96 8.25 6.15 -4.84
CA GLY A 96 7.60 5.53 -5.99
C GLY A 96 6.45 4.62 -5.60
N MET A 97 6.62 3.78 -4.58
CA MET A 97 5.52 2.98 -4.02
C MET A 97 4.44 3.89 -3.41
N GLY A 98 4.83 4.94 -2.68
CA GLY A 98 3.90 5.90 -2.08
C GLY A 98 3.03 6.64 -3.09
N ILE A 99 3.63 7.12 -4.20
CA ILE A 99 2.89 7.77 -5.30
C ILE A 99 2.00 6.77 -6.02
N ALA A 100 2.53 5.60 -6.39
CA ALA A 100 1.76 4.59 -7.10
C ALA A 100 0.50 4.19 -6.32
N TYR A 101 0.66 3.93 -5.01
CA TYR A 101 -0.43 3.53 -4.14
C TYR A 101 -1.33 4.68 -3.69
N SER A 102 -0.91 5.94 -3.79
CA SER A 102 -1.75 7.08 -3.38
C SER A 102 -3.02 7.18 -4.23
N ALA A 103 -2.95 6.80 -5.50
CA ALA A 103 -4.12 6.78 -6.38
C ALA A 103 -5.14 5.70 -5.96
N TYR A 104 -4.68 4.55 -5.47
CA TYR A 104 -5.55 3.51 -4.92
C TYR A 104 -6.17 3.95 -3.60
N GLN A 105 -5.39 4.58 -2.72
CA GLN A 105 -5.88 5.13 -1.46
C GLN A 105 -6.90 6.25 -1.68
N ALA A 106 -6.68 7.11 -2.68
CA ALA A 106 -7.63 8.15 -3.06
C ALA A 106 -9.00 7.56 -3.43
N GLU A 107 -9.03 6.46 -4.19
CA GLU A 107 -10.26 5.77 -4.54
C GLU A 107 -10.91 5.06 -3.34
N ASN A 108 -10.12 4.47 -2.45
CA ASN A 108 -10.62 3.88 -1.21
C ASN A 108 -11.35 4.93 -0.35
N PHE A 109 -10.73 6.10 -0.15
CA PHE A 109 -11.33 7.19 0.63
C PHE A 109 -12.57 7.78 -0.07
N ARG A 110 -12.48 8.06 -1.37
CA ARG A 110 -13.60 8.59 -2.17
C ARG A 110 -14.79 7.64 -2.14
N THR A 111 -14.56 6.35 -2.37
CA THR A 111 -15.61 5.32 -2.37
C THR A 111 -16.23 5.19 -0.98
N GLY A 112 -15.44 5.26 0.09
CA GLY A 112 -15.96 5.29 1.46
C GLY A 112 -16.91 6.46 1.71
N ILE A 113 -16.57 7.67 1.24
CA ILE A 113 -17.39 8.88 1.41
C ILE A 113 -18.70 8.80 0.60
N ILE A 114 -18.62 8.32 -0.65
CA ILE A 114 -19.79 8.24 -1.54
C ILE A 114 -20.72 7.08 -1.15
N ALA A 115 -20.19 6.02 -0.53
CA ALA A 115 -20.99 4.88 -0.09
C ALA A 115 -21.87 5.14 1.15
N VAL A 116 -21.74 6.31 1.80
CA VAL A 116 -22.67 6.72 2.86
C VAL A 116 -24.05 6.97 2.25
N GLU A 117 -25.06 6.30 2.78
CA GLU A 117 -26.44 6.34 2.26
C GLU A 117 -26.97 7.76 2.14
N GLN A 118 -27.68 8.02 1.03
CA GLN A 118 -28.25 9.33 0.74
C GLN A 118 -29.23 9.79 1.85
N GLY A 119 -30.00 8.87 2.44
CA GLY A 119 -30.93 9.19 3.54
C GLY A 119 -30.23 9.75 4.79
N GLN A 120 -28.98 9.37 5.06
CA GLN A 120 -28.19 9.97 6.16
C GLN A 120 -27.85 11.44 5.90
N ARG A 121 -27.64 11.79 4.62
CA ARG A 121 -27.39 13.17 4.21
C ARG A 121 -28.67 13.98 4.27
N GLU A 122 -29.76 13.47 3.72
CA GLU A 122 -31.09 14.11 3.75
C GLU A 122 -31.59 14.32 5.18
N ALA A 123 -31.40 13.35 6.08
CA ALA A 123 -31.76 13.50 7.49
C ALA A 123 -30.92 14.59 8.19
N ALA A 124 -29.62 14.66 7.91
CA ALA A 124 -28.75 15.70 8.46
C ALA A 124 -29.14 17.10 7.93
N GLU A 125 -29.48 17.19 6.64
CA GLU A 125 -29.98 18.42 6.02
C GLU A 125 -31.34 18.85 6.60
N ALA A 126 -32.26 17.92 6.85
CA ALA A 126 -33.55 18.19 7.50
C ALA A 126 -33.40 18.71 8.93
N LEU A 127 -32.34 18.31 9.63
CA LEU A 127 -31.96 18.85 10.94
C LEU A 127 -31.20 20.20 10.87
N GLY A 128 -31.09 20.80 9.68
CA GLY A 128 -30.44 22.09 9.47
C GLY A 128 -28.91 22.05 9.56
N MET A 129 -28.28 20.86 9.43
CA MET A 129 -26.83 20.77 9.47
C MET A 129 -26.19 21.42 8.25
N ARG A 130 -25.28 22.38 8.48
CA ARG A 130 -24.40 22.90 7.41
C ARG A 130 -23.49 21.79 6.88
N SER A 131 -23.10 21.85 5.61
CA SER A 131 -22.32 20.80 4.93
C SER A 131 -21.04 20.39 5.68
N ALA A 132 -20.32 21.33 6.29
CA ALA A 132 -19.12 21.02 7.08
C ALA A 132 -19.44 20.23 8.36
N LEU A 133 -20.56 20.53 9.02
CA LEU A 133 -21.00 19.81 10.21
C LEU A 133 -21.51 18.42 9.84
N MET A 134 -22.30 18.31 8.78
CA MET A 134 -22.77 17.03 8.22
C MET A 134 -21.57 16.14 7.84
N MET A 135 -20.59 16.69 7.13
CA MET A 135 -19.36 15.97 6.76
C MET A 135 -18.64 15.43 8.01
N ARG A 136 -18.41 16.28 9.01
CA ARG A 136 -17.66 15.90 10.23
C ARG A 136 -18.39 14.91 11.13
N ARG A 137 -19.70 15.09 11.33
CA ARG A 137 -20.47 14.36 12.35
C ARG A 137 -21.24 13.17 11.80
N VAL A 138 -21.60 13.16 10.52
CA VAL A 138 -22.44 12.13 9.92
C VAL A 138 -21.65 11.32 8.90
N ILE A 139 -21.07 11.97 7.90
CA ILE A 139 -20.46 11.28 6.74
C ILE A 139 -19.11 10.66 7.10
N LEU A 140 -18.13 11.44 7.61
CA LEU A 140 -16.77 10.94 7.86
C LEU A 140 -16.71 9.72 8.81
N PRO A 141 -17.43 9.67 9.94
CA PRO A 141 -17.41 8.51 10.82
C PRO A 141 -17.91 7.23 10.15
N GLN A 142 -18.91 7.34 9.26
CA GLN A 142 -19.45 6.21 8.50
C GLN A 142 -18.53 5.82 7.36
N ALA A 143 -18.06 6.82 6.60
CA ALA A 143 -17.12 6.65 5.50
C ALA A 143 -15.83 5.96 5.93
N PHE A 144 -15.29 6.31 7.10
CA PHE A 144 -14.12 5.65 7.67
C PHE A 144 -14.34 4.14 7.85
N ARG A 145 -15.49 3.73 8.39
CA ARG A 145 -15.82 2.30 8.57
C ARG A 145 -15.97 1.57 7.25
N ILE A 146 -16.50 2.24 6.22
CA ILE A 146 -16.67 1.66 4.88
C ILE A 146 -15.33 1.55 4.15
N ALA A 147 -14.44 2.54 4.30
CA ALA A 147 -13.13 2.56 3.65
C ALA A 147 -12.10 1.66 4.34
N LEU A 148 -12.29 1.32 5.61
CA LEU A 148 -11.28 0.58 6.39
C LEU A 148 -10.91 -0.79 5.80
N PRO A 149 -11.87 -1.64 5.34
CA PRO A 149 -11.53 -2.91 4.70
C PRO A 149 -10.66 -2.78 3.44
N PRO A 150 -11.05 -2.00 2.40
CA PRO A 150 -10.19 -1.85 1.22
C PRO A 150 -8.87 -1.12 1.54
N TYR A 151 -8.86 -0.17 2.48
CA TYR A 151 -7.64 0.50 2.96
C TYR A 151 -6.64 -0.48 3.57
N GLY A 152 -7.11 -1.40 4.41
CA GLY A 152 -6.27 -2.46 4.98
C GLY A 152 -5.81 -3.48 3.95
N ASN A 153 -6.66 -3.82 2.97
CA ASN A 153 -6.25 -4.69 1.85
C ASN A 153 -5.11 -4.06 1.03
N THR A 154 -5.13 -2.75 0.85
CA THR A 154 -4.04 -2.00 0.20
C THR A 154 -2.71 -2.15 0.93
N LEU A 155 -2.68 -2.19 2.27
CA LEU A 155 -1.47 -2.47 3.04
C LEU A 155 -0.91 -3.88 2.76
N VAL A 156 -1.79 -4.89 2.70
CA VAL A 156 -1.39 -6.27 2.39
C VAL A 156 -0.83 -6.39 0.98
N MET A 157 -1.44 -5.73 0.00
CA MET A 157 -0.94 -5.70 -1.39
C MET A 157 0.41 -5.01 -1.45
N MET A 158 0.55 -3.85 -0.79
CA MET A 158 1.80 -3.08 -0.77
C MET A 158 2.96 -3.87 -0.14
N LEU A 159 2.72 -4.65 0.91
CA LEU A 159 3.75 -5.53 1.50
C LEU A 159 4.28 -6.56 0.49
N LYS A 160 3.44 -7.06 -0.40
CA LYS A 160 3.86 -8.02 -1.43
C LYS A 160 4.53 -7.31 -2.60
N ASP A 161 3.95 -6.20 -3.03
CA ASP A 161 4.46 -5.41 -4.13
C ASP A 161 5.75 -4.65 -3.80
N SER A 162 6.12 -4.51 -2.51
CA SER A 162 7.44 -3.99 -2.14
C SER A 162 8.57 -4.82 -2.74
N SER A 163 8.33 -6.09 -3.08
CA SER A 163 9.28 -6.91 -3.84
C SER A 163 9.69 -6.28 -5.18
N LEU A 164 8.86 -5.41 -5.78
CA LEU A 164 9.19 -4.68 -7.00
C LEU A 164 10.38 -3.73 -6.80
N VAL A 165 10.60 -3.21 -5.59
CA VAL A 165 11.73 -2.30 -5.33
C VAL A 165 13.09 -3.01 -5.40
N SER A 166 13.12 -4.35 -5.39
CA SER A 166 14.34 -5.13 -5.68
C SER A 166 14.92 -4.82 -7.06
N THR A 167 14.04 -4.46 -8.02
CA THR A 167 14.43 -4.14 -9.40
C THR A 167 15.18 -2.82 -9.51
N ILE A 168 15.02 -1.92 -8.54
CA ILE A 168 15.81 -0.69 -8.39
C ILE A 168 16.86 -0.83 -7.28
N THR A 169 17.37 -2.06 -7.09
CA THR A 169 18.52 -2.40 -6.23
C THR A 169 18.31 -2.25 -4.72
N VAL A 170 17.08 -2.03 -4.26
CA VAL A 170 16.81 -1.99 -2.81
C VAL A 170 17.03 -3.36 -2.20
N ALA A 171 17.86 -3.42 -1.17
CA ALA A 171 18.23 -4.65 -0.47
C ALA A 171 17.13 -5.15 0.50
N GLU A 172 15.89 -5.22 0.02
CA GLU A 172 14.77 -5.85 0.71
C GLU A 172 14.80 -7.38 0.56
N MET A 173 13.82 -8.09 1.13
CA MET A 173 13.81 -9.54 1.24
C MET A 173 13.98 -10.30 -0.09
N THR A 174 13.31 -9.89 -1.16
CA THR A 174 13.47 -10.53 -2.48
C THR A 174 14.87 -10.31 -3.03
N ARG A 175 15.41 -9.10 -2.89
CA ARG A 175 16.78 -8.78 -3.34
C ARG A 175 17.84 -9.54 -2.57
N GLN A 176 17.70 -9.66 -1.24
CA GLN A 176 18.60 -10.48 -0.42
C GLN A 176 18.56 -11.95 -0.87
N GLY A 177 17.36 -12.48 -1.13
CA GLY A 177 17.20 -13.81 -1.68
C GLY A 177 17.92 -13.99 -3.03
N GLN A 178 17.78 -13.03 -3.95
CA GLN A 178 18.49 -13.08 -5.24
C GLN A 178 20.02 -13.11 -5.07
N LEU A 179 20.57 -12.31 -4.16
CA LEU A 179 22.01 -12.23 -3.91
C LEU A 179 22.57 -13.54 -3.32
N ILE A 180 21.85 -14.15 -2.37
CA ILE A 180 22.23 -15.45 -1.81
C ILE A 180 22.13 -16.52 -2.89
N ALA A 181 21.01 -16.58 -3.62
CA ALA A 181 20.78 -17.55 -4.67
C ALA A 181 21.84 -17.46 -5.79
N SER A 182 22.26 -16.25 -6.18
CA SER A 182 23.29 -16.05 -7.19
C SER A 182 24.71 -16.42 -6.71
N SER A 183 24.98 -16.33 -5.41
CA SER A 183 26.32 -16.61 -4.85
C SER A 183 26.50 -18.06 -4.43
N THR A 184 25.42 -18.73 -4.01
CA THR A 184 25.46 -20.13 -3.53
C THR A 184 24.88 -21.13 -4.51
N PHE A 185 24.19 -20.66 -5.56
CA PHE A 185 23.40 -21.48 -6.51
C PHE A 185 22.27 -22.29 -5.87
N GLN A 186 21.90 -22.00 -4.61
CA GLN A 186 20.85 -22.72 -3.88
C GLN A 186 19.45 -22.13 -4.08
N ASN A 187 19.02 -22.02 -5.34
CA ASN A 187 17.76 -21.37 -5.71
C ASN A 187 16.54 -21.94 -4.97
N MET A 188 16.45 -23.26 -4.87
CA MET A 188 15.31 -23.93 -4.25
C MET A 188 15.18 -23.55 -2.76
N THR A 189 16.24 -23.71 -1.97
CA THR A 189 16.24 -23.36 -0.54
C THR A 189 15.91 -21.89 -0.32
N VAL A 190 16.61 -21.00 -1.03
CA VAL A 190 16.50 -19.55 -0.81
C VAL A 190 15.11 -19.04 -1.18
N TYR A 191 14.58 -19.38 -2.35
CA TYR A 191 13.26 -18.90 -2.76
C TYR A 191 12.12 -19.54 -1.97
N THR A 192 12.29 -20.78 -1.47
CA THR A 192 11.36 -21.36 -0.49
C THR A 192 11.33 -20.54 0.80
N LEU A 193 12.49 -20.15 1.34
CA LEU A 193 12.57 -19.31 2.55
C LEU A 193 11.95 -17.92 2.33
N VAL A 194 12.26 -17.26 1.22
CA VAL A 194 11.67 -15.96 0.86
C VAL A 194 10.15 -16.05 0.77
N ALA A 195 9.61 -17.08 0.12
CA ALA A 195 8.18 -17.31 0.02
C ALA A 195 7.51 -17.53 1.39
N LEU A 196 8.13 -18.36 2.25
CA LEU A 196 7.64 -18.60 3.61
C LEU A 196 7.67 -17.33 4.46
N LEU A 197 8.71 -16.50 4.35
CA LEU A 197 8.80 -15.25 5.09
C LEU A 197 7.76 -14.22 4.61
N TYR A 198 7.53 -14.08 3.30
CA TYR A 198 6.43 -13.24 2.79
C TYR A 198 5.07 -13.73 3.30
N LEU A 199 4.87 -15.04 3.36
CA LEU A 199 3.65 -15.63 3.91
C LEU A 199 3.51 -15.32 5.41
N LEU A 200 4.58 -15.51 6.19
CA LEU A 200 4.61 -15.22 7.63
C LEU A 200 4.35 -13.74 7.94
N MET A 201 4.80 -12.82 7.08
CA MET A 201 4.50 -11.39 7.23
C MET A 201 3.07 -11.04 6.79
N SER A 202 2.57 -11.65 5.72
CA SER A 202 1.27 -11.30 5.15
C SER A 202 0.08 -11.94 5.88
N LEU A 203 0.21 -13.15 6.42
CA LEU A 203 -0.89 -13.84 7.12
C LEU A 203 -1.41 -13.07 8.35
N PRO A 204 -0.56 -12.53 9.24
CA PRO A 204 -1.01 -11.71 10.36
C PRO A 204 -1.80 -10.48 9.90
N LEU A 205 -1.36 -9.81 8.83
CA LEU A 205 -2.07 -8.65 8.27
C LEU A 205 -3.44 -9.04 7.69
N VAL A 206 -3.50 -10.14 6.94
CA VAL A 206 -4.76 -10.66 6.37
C VAL A 206 -5.72 -11.08 7.48
N TYR A 207 -5.24 -11.78 8.51
CA TYR A 207 -6.06 -12.19 9.65
C TYR A 207 -6.56 -10.97 10.44
N GLY A 208 -5.68 -10.00 10.70
CA GLY A 208 -6.02 -8.74 11.34
C GLY A 208 -7.12 -8.00 10.59
N LEU A 209 -6.98 -7.88 9.26
CA LEU A 209 -7.98 -7.27 8.40
C LEU A 209 -9.32 -7.99 8.45
N ARG A 210 -9.33 -9.33 8.31
CA ARG A 210 -10.57 -10.13 8.42
C ARG A 210 -11.25 -9.95 9.77
N ARG A 211 -10.47 -9.89 10.85
CA ARG A 211 -11.02 -9.65 12.19
C ARG A 211 -11.65 -8.25 12.28
N MET A 212 -11.00 -7.23 11.73
CA MET A 212 -11.54 -5.86 11.68
C MET A 212 -12.83 -5.80 10.86
N GLU A 213 -12.87 -6.46 9.70
CA GLU A 213 -14.06 -6.59 8.85
C GLU A 213 -15.24 -7.22 9.60
N GLN A 214 -15.01 -8.31 10.33
CA GLN A 214 -16.07 -8.98 11.10
C GLN A 214 -16.64 -8.11 12.22
N HIS A 215 -15.81 -7.29 12.88
CA HIS A 215 -16.27 -6.38 13.93
C HIS A 215 -17.09 -5.22 13.36
N LEU A 216 -16.73 -4.72 12.18
CA LEU A 216 -17.42 -3.59 11.54
C LEU A 216 -18.67 -4.03 10.74
N GLY A 217 -18.62 -5.18 10.08
CA GLY A 217 -19.72 -5.74 9.28
C GLY A 217 -20.91 -6.22 10.11
N ARG A 218 -20.72 -6.52 11.40
CA ARG A 218 -21.81 -6.94 12.32
C ARG A 218 -22.88 -5.87 12.58
N ARG A 219 -22.66 -4.60 12.22
CA ARG A 219 -23.66 -3.52 12.37
C ARG A 219 -24.60 -3.33 11.17
N LYS A 220 -24.45 -4.09 10.07
CA LYS A 220 -25.31 -4.00 8.87
C LYS A 220 -26.59 -4.85 8.91
N LYS A 221 -26.93 -5.49 10.04
CA LYS A 221 -28.08 -6.40 10.17
C LYS A 221 -28.97 -6.13 11.39
N ALA A 222 -29.03 -4.90 11.89
CA ALA A 222 -29.95 -4.52 12.96
C ALA A 222 -30.80 -3.33 12.50
#